data_AF-A0A061DPG2-F1
#
_entry.id   AF-A0A061DPG2-F1
#
_cell.length_a   1.000
_cell.length_b   1.000
_cell.length_c   1.000
_cell.angle_alpha   90.00
_cell.angle_beta   90.00
_cell.angle_gamma   90.00
#
_symmetry.space_group_name_H-M   'P 1'
#
loop_
_entity.id
_entity.type
_entity.pdbx_description
1 polymer ?
#
loop_
_entity_poly.entity_id
_entity_poly.type
_entity_poly.pdbx_seq_one_letter_code
_entity_poly.pdbx_strand_id
1 'polypeptide(L)'
;MFVKFEKYWFEFSLILAIAVIFDSRYKIQFVRWSYTKLYGSNSVEFKKVKDHLFALYDEYAVKVLNTPSYLNDIHFDGKKVQKGKKEFLKEFDNFQREFGTVKNKSQLEQYLDERRIETTIELDIL
;
A
#
# COMPACT_ATOMS: atom_id res chain seq x y z
N MET A 1 -12.56 18.28 24.76
CA MET A 1 -12.30 17.14 23.84
C MET A 1 -11.64 17.61 22.55
N PHE A 2 -12.13 18.67 21.92
CA PHE A 2 -11.56 19.28 20.71
C PHE A 2 -10.08 19.68 20.81
N VAL A 3 -9.64 20.26 21.93
CA VAL A 3 -8.26 20.74 22.12
C VAL A 3 -7.20 19.63 21.92
N LYS A 4 -7.51 18.39 22.32
CA LYS A 4 -6.59 17.25 22.10
C LYS A 4 -6.60 16.83 20.63
N PHE A 5 -7.77 16.82 19.99
CA PHE A 5 -7.87 16.52 18.56
C PHE A 5 -7.11 17.53 17.71
N GLU A 6 -7.32 18.82 17.93
CA GLU A 6 -6.55 19.87 17.24
C GLU A 6 -5.06 19.66 17.44
N LYS A 7 -4.57 19.40 18.65
CA LYS A 7 -3.13 19.17 18.87
C LYS A 7 -2.54 18.04 17.99
N TYR A 8 -3.27 16.95 17.75
CA TYR A 8 -2.78 15.80 16.98
C TYR A 8 -3.14 15.85 15.48
N TRP A 9 -4.15 16.64 15.10
CA TRP A 9 -4.61 16.82 13.72
C TRP A 9 -4.21 18.17 13.11
N PHE A 10 -3.60 19.07 13.88
CA PHE A 10 -3.13 20.38 13.41
C PHE A 10 -2.04 20.22 12.36
N GLU A 11 -1.16 19.24 12.57
CA GLU A 11 -0.20 18.83 11.57
C GLU A 11 -0.72 17.66 10.75
N PHE A 12 -0.43 17.73 9.47
CA PHE A 12 -0.79 16.66 8.57
C PHE A 12 -0.03 15.36 8.92
N SER A 13 -0.80 14.30 9.17
CA SER A 13 -0.28 12.95 9.43
C SER A 13 0.11 12.21 8.13
N LEU A 14 1.42 12.10 7.90
CA LEU A 14 2.00 11.35 6.77
C LEU A 14 1.46 9.91 6.66
N ILE A 15 1.40 9.20 7.79
CA ILE A 15 0.92 7.81 7.85
C ILE A 15 -0.53 7.69 7.40
N LEU A 16 -1.36 8.68 7.72
CA LEU A 16 -2.77 8.69 7.32
C LEU A 16 -2.92 8.86 5.81
N ALA A 17 -2.12 9.72 5.17
CA ALA A 17 -2.17 9.80 3.71
C ALA A 17 -1.67 8.52 3.04
N ILE A 18 -0.62 7.89 3.56
CA ILE A 18 -0.14 6.61 3.04
C ILE A 18 -1.24 5.54 3.17
N ALA A 19 -1.91 5.46 4.31
CA ALA A 19 -3.04 4.54 4.50
C ALA A 19 -4.17 4.79 3.49
N VAL A 20 -4.51 6.06 3.23
CA VAL A 20 -5.50 6.45 2.22
C VAL A 20 -5.05 6.10 0.80
N ILE A 21 -3.74 6.15 0.51
CA ILE A 21 -3.20 5.73 -0.78
C ILE A 21 -3.41 4.24 -1.01
N PHE A 22 -3.24 3.41 0.03
CA PHE A 22 -3.48 1.96 -0.05
C PHE A 22 -4.97 1.57 -0.02
N ASP A 23 -5.87 2.53 0.20
CA ASP A 23 -7.31 2.32 -0.02
C ASP A 23 -7.61 2.35 -1.53
N SER A 24 -8.11 1.22 -2.04
CA SER A 24 -8.42 1.01 -3.47
C SER A 24 -9.46 1.98 -4.05
N ARG A 25 -10.26 2.63 -3.19
CA ARG A 25 -11.27 3.61 -3.59
C ARG A 25 -10.67 4.99 -3.82
N TYR A 26 -9.73 5.39 -2.96
CA TYR A 26 -9.19 6.75 -2.96
C TYR A 26 -7.90 6.85 -3.78
N LYS A 27 -6.95 5.92 -3.59
CA LYS A 27 -5.63 5.90 -4.24
C LYS A 27 -4.88 7.25 -4.12
N ILE A 28 -3.72 7.37 -4.78
CA ILE A 28 -2.88 8.58 -4.75
C ILE A 28 -3.56 9.83 -5.30
N GLN A 29 -4.53 9.66 -6.18
CA GLN A 29 -5.27 10.76 -6.80
C GLN A 29 -6.10 11.54 -5.77
N PHE A 30 -6.59 10.90 -4.69
CA PHE A 30 -7.40 11.57 -3.68
C PHE A 30 -6.53 12.42 -2.77
N VAL A 31 -5.36 11.90 -2.41
CA VAL A 31 -4.34 12.65 -1.69
C VAL A 31 -3.90 13.83 -2.56
N ARG A 32 -3.54 13.62 -3.84
CA ARG A 32 -3.17 14.73 -4.74
C ARG A 32 -4.24 15.84 -4.78
N TRP A 33 -5.51 15.47 -4.93
CA TRP A 33 -6.62 16.42 -4.95
C TRP A 33 -6.78 17.18 -3.62
N SER A 34 -6.75 16.45 -2.49
CA SER A 34 -6.89 17.03 -1.14
C SER A 34 -5.77 18.03 -0.84
N TYR A 35 -4.53 17.66 -1.18
CA TYR A 35 -3.35 18.50 -0.98
C TYR A 35 -3.36 19.74 -1.86
N THR A 36 -3.84 19.58 -3.10
CA THR A 36 -4.03 20.71 -4.01
C THR A 36 -5.05 21.70 -3.46
N LYS A 37 -6.11 21.22 -2.80
CA LYS A 37 -7.13 22.08 -2.18
C LYS A 37 -6.66 22.76 -0.90
N LEU A 38 -5.86 22.09 -0.08
CA LEU A 38 -5.39 22.61 1.21
C LEU A 38 -4.18 23.53 1.07
N TYR A 39 -3.21 23.17 0.24
CA TYR A 39 -1.89 23.82 0.15
C TYR A 39 -1.58 24.38 -1.26
N GLY A 40 -2.45 24.15 -2.24
CA GLY A 40 -2.26 24.60 -3.62
C GLY A 40 -1.57 23.58 -4.54
N SER A 41 -1.50 23.92 -5.83
CA SER A 41 -1.12 23.02 -6.94
C SER A 41 0.27 22.39 -6.83
N ASN A 42 1.18 23.01 -6.09
CA ASN A 42 2.58 22.58 -5.91
C ASN A 42 2.92 22.30 -4.43
N SER A 43 1.98 21.71 -3.70
CA SER A 43 2.17 21.33 -2.30
C SER A 43 3.45 20.53 -2.07
N VAL A 44 4.31 21.05 -1.20
CA VAL A 44 5.55 20.39 -0.75
C VAL A 44 5.20 19.15 0.06
N GLU A 45 4.11 19.21 0.80
CA GLU A 45 3.58 18.15 1.62
C GLU A 45 3.17 16.94 0.77
N PHE A 46 2.54 17.17 -0.40
CA PHE A 46 2.22 16.07 -1.32
C PHE A 46 3.47 15.38 -1.85
N LYS A 47 4.52 16.14 -2.20
CA LYS A 47 5.80 15.56 -2.62
C LYS A 47 6.41 14.73 -1.50
N LYS A 48 6.40 15.25 -0.26
CA LYS A 48 6.89 14.53 0.91
C LYS A 48 6.15 13.21 1.14
N VAL A 49 4.82 13.17 0.98
CA VAL A 49 4.05 11.92 1.04
C VAL A 49 4.49 10.94 -0.03
N LYS A 50 4.62 11.41 -1.27
CA LYS A 50 5.01 10.58 -2.40
C LYS A 50 6.41 9.99 -2.18
N ASP A 51 7.37 10.82 -1.79
CA ASP A 51 8.76 10.40 -1.59
C ASP A 51 8.87 9.40 -0.43
N HIS A 52 8.15 9.63 0.67
CA HIS A 52 8.08 8.66 1.77
C HIS A 52 7.40 7.34 1.38
N LEU A 53 6.35 7.38 0.55
CA LEU A 53 5.68 6.17 0.07
C LEU A 53 6.64 5.29 -0.73
N PHE A 54 7.39 5.88 -1.66
CA PHE A 54 8.38 5.15 -2.46
C PHE A 54 9.54 4.65 -1.60
N ALA A 55 10.08 5.47 -0.70
CA ALA A 55 11.15 5.06 0.22
C ALA A 55 10.72 3.88 1.11
N LEU A 56 9.48 3.90 1.63
CA LEU A 56 8.92 2.81 2.44
C LEU A 56 8.81 1.51 1.62
N TYR A 57 8.35 1.62 0.37
CA TYR A 57 8.25 0.48 -0.53
C TYR A 57 9.63 -0.09 -0.86
N ASP A 58 10.61 0.75 -1.17
CA ASP A 58 11.98 0.31 -1.46
C ASP A 58 12.62 -0.40 -0.27
N GLU A 59 12.44 0.14 0.95
CA GLU A 59 12.92 -0.52 2.18
C GLU A 59 12.25 -1.89 2.37
N TYR A 60 10.94 -1.98 2.13
CA TYR A 60 10.21 -3.24 2.24
C TYR A 60 10.63 -4.25 1.18
N ALA A 61 10.79 -3.82 -0.08
CA ALA A 61 11.21 -4.67 -1.18
C ALA A 61 12.61 -5.28 -0.92
N VAL A 62 13.55 -4.48 -0.41
CA VAL A 62 14.88 -4.96 -0.02
C VAL A 62 14.80 -5.99 1.11
N LYS A 63 13.93 -5.77 2.12
CA LYS A 63 13.74 -6.73 3.22
C LYS A 63 13.17 -8.05 2.73
N VAL A 64 12.18 -8.04 1.83
CA VAL A 64 11.59 -9.26 1.26
C VAL A 64 12.63 -10.07 0.48
N LEU A 65 13.50 -9.41 -0.28
CA LEU A 65 14.58 -10.07 -1.02
C LEU A 65 15.65 -10.68 -0.10
N ASN A 66 15.90 -10.05 1.06
CA ASN A 66 16.92 -10.48 2.01
C ASN A 66 16.38 -11.42 3.09
N THR A 67 15.06 -11.61 3.21
CA THR A 67 14.49 -12.61 4.12
C THR A 67 14.73 -14.01 3.57
N PRO A 68 15.47 -14.87 4.27
CA PRO A 68 15.57 -16.25 3.88
C PRO A 68 14.19 -16.92 3.96
N SER A 69 13.85 -17.73 2.97
CA SER A 69 12.51 -18.34 2.82
C SER A 69 12.03 -19.18 4.01
N TYR A 70 12.89 -19.45 5.00
CA TYR A 70 12.61 -20.22 6.21
C TYR A 70 12.16 -19.38 7.43
N LEU A 71 12.24 -18.05 7.41
CA LEU A 71 11.79 -17.20 8.55
C LEU A 71 10.35 -16.69 8.44
N ASN A 72 9.67 -16.93 7.31
CA ASN A 72 8.24 -16.64 7.15
C ASN A 72 7.32 -17.65 7.90
N ASP A 73 7.90 -18.62 8.59
CA ASP A 73 7.18 -19.63 9.39
C ASP A 73 7.24 -19.23 10.88
N ILE A 74 6.60 -18.12 11.26
CA ILE A 74 6.16 -17.98 12.66
C ILE A 74 5.01 -18.97 12.84
N HIS A 75 5.38 -20.09 13.46
CA HIS A 75 4.57 -21.25 13.76
C HIS A 75 3.32 -20.87 14.58
N PHE A 76 2.17 -20.74 13.91
CA PHE A 76 0.88 -21.02 14.51
C PHE A 76 0.52 -22.46 14.13
N ASP A 77 0.43 -23.33 15.15
CA ASP A 77 0.26 -24.77 14.99
C ASP A 77 -1.07 -25.09 14.27
N GLY A 78 -0.95 -25.64 13.07
CA GLY A 78 -2.07 -25.90 12.15
C GLY A 78 -1.66 -26.85 11.03
N LYS A 79 -1.01 -27.96 11.39
CA LYS A 79 -0.21 -28.86 10.54
C LYS A 79 -0.91 -29.59 9.37
N LYS A 80 -2.14 -29.23 8.97
CA LYS A 80 -2.81 -29.85 7.81
C LYS A 80 -3.28 -28.88 6.71
N VAL A 81 -3.37 -27.57 6.97
CA VAL A 81 -3.84 -26.57 5.98
C VAL A 81 -2.69 -25.92 5.20
N GLN A 82 -1.45 -26.08 5.67
CA GLN A 82 -0.31 -25.32 5.16
C GLN A 82 0.21 -25.80 3.80
N LYS A 83 0.03 -27.07 3.42
CA LYS A 83 0.54 -27.59 2.13
C LYS A 83 -0.18 -26.94 0.94
N GLY A 84 -1.52 -26.88 0.99
CA GLY A 84 -2.32 -26.22 -0.05
C GLY A 84 -2.09 -24.72 -0.12
N LYS A 85 -1.91 -24.03 1.02
CA LYS A 85 -1.57 -22.59 1.01
C LYS A 85 -0.20 -22.32 0.40
N LYS A 86 0.82 -23.14 0.69
CA LYS A 86 2.17 -22.96 0.12
C LYS A 86 2.19 -23.25 -1.39
N GLU A 87 1.39 -24.19 -1.88
CA GLU A 87 1.23 -24.44 -3.32
C GLU A 87 0.46 -23.31 -4.01
N PHE A 88 -0.67 -22.87 -3.45
CA PHE A 88 -1.46 -21.75 -3.97
C PHE A 88 -0.67 -20.43 -4.03
N LEU A 89 0.14 -20.14 -3.01
CA LEU A 89 1.00 -18.95 -3.00
C LEU A 89 2.11 -19.04 -4.05
N LYS A 90 2.72 -20.21 -4.24
CA LYS A 90 3.71 -20.42 -5.32
C LYS A 90 3.07 -20.30 -6.70
N GLU A 91 1.86 -20.79 -6.85
CA GLU A 91 1.07 -20.67 -8.08
C GLU A 91 0.72 -19.20 -8.35
N PHE A 92 0.34 -18.45 -7.32
CA PHE A 92 0.12 -17.00 -7.39
C PHE A 92 1.41 -16.23 -7.75
N ASP A 93 2.54 -16.57 -7.15
CA ASP A 93 3.85 -15.96 -7.48
C ASP A 93 4.27 -16.25 -8.93
N ASN A 94 3.90 -17.42 -9.46
CA ASN A 94 4.19 -17.81 -10.83
C ASN A 94 3.23 -17.11 -11.81
N PHE A 95 1.96 -16.98 -11.45
CA PHE A 95 0.95 -16.19 -12.17
C PHE A 95 1.35 -14.71 -12.21
N GLN A 96 1.78 -14.10 -11.10
CA GLN A 96 2.25 -12.71 -11.09
C GLN A 96 3.44 -12.48 -12.03
N ARG A 97 4.35 -13.45 -12.15
CA ARG A 97 5.47 -13.40 -13.11
C ARG A 97 5.00 -13.44 -14.57
N GLU A 98 3.89 -14.12 -14.84
CA GLU A 98 3.29 -14.24 -16.17
C GLU A 98 2.60 -12.93 -16.61
N PHE A 99 2.00 -12.20 -15.66
CA PHE A 99 1.46 -10.85 -15.89
C PHE A 99 2.54 -9.75 -15.85
N GLY A 100 3.77 -10.09 -15.47
CA GLY A 100 4.92 -9.19 -15.36
C GLY A 100 5.55 -8.78 -16.70
N THR A 101 4.80 -8.75 -17.80
CA THR A 101 5.28 -8.24 -19.08
C THR A 101 4.30 -7.22 -19.67
N VAL A 102 4.54 -5.94 -19.33
CA VAL A 102 4.66 -4.78 -20.24
C VAL A 102 4.80 -3.51 -19.37
N LYS A 103 5.99 -2.88 -19.46
CA LYS A 103 6.57 -1.75 -18.69
C LYS A 103 7.22 -2.15 -17.37
N ASN A 104 8.51 -1.81 -17.24
CA ASN A 104 9.35 -1.91 -16.04
C ASN A 104 8.80 -1.02 -14.89
N LYS A 105 7.62 -1.35 -14.36
CA LYS A 105 6.99 -0.67 -13.24
C LYS A 105 7.03 -1.57 -12.01
N SER A 106 7.36 -0.99 -10.87
CA SER A 106 7.26 -1.65 -9.55
C SER A 106 5.82 -2.04 -9.22
N GLN A 107 5.61 -2.99 -8.29
CA GLN A 107 4.26 -3.39 -7.87
C GLN A 107 3.48 -2.19 -7.29
N LEU A 108 4.17 -1.27 -6.60
CA LEU A 108 3.57 -0.04 -6.13
C LEU A 108 3.08 0.83 -7.30
N GLU A 109 3.90 1.03 -8.34
CA GLU A 109 3.48 1.79 -9.52
C GLU A 109 2.31 1.15 -10.25
N GLN A 110 2.29 -0.18 -10.37
CA GLN A 110 1.16 -0.91 -10.93
C GLN A 110 -0.12 -0.63 -10.12
N TYR A 111 -0.04 -0.74 -8.79
CA TYR A 111 -1.16 -0.43 -7.90
C TYR A 111 -1.62 1.03 -8.03
N LEU A 112 -0.71 1.98 -8.18
CA LEU A 112 -1.04 3.39 -8.35
C LEU A 112 -1.73 3.69 -9.68
N ASP A 113 -1.46 2.90 -10.73
CA ASP A 113 -2.05 3.03 -12.06
C ASP A 113 -3.41 2.32 -12.21
N GLU A 114 -3.72 1.35 -11.35
CA GLU A 114 -5.00 0.67 -11.35
C GLU A 114 -6.19 1.64 -11.24
N ARG A 115 -7.29 1.30 -11.92
CA ARG A 115 -8.54 2.04 -11.78
C ARG A 115 -9.04 1.94 -10.33
N ARG A 116 -9.58 3.06 -9.83
CA ARG A 116 -10.25 3.10 -8.53
C ARG A 116 -11.49 2.22 -8.55
N ILE A 117 -11.76 1.59 -7.41
CA ILE A 117 -13.05 0.94 -7.16
C ILE A 117 -14.09 2.02 -6.88
N GLU A 118 -15.30 1.87 -7.40
CA GLU A 118 -16.40 2.80 -7.12
C GLU A 118 -16.71 2.82 -5.63
N THR A 119 -16.80 4.03 -5.04
CA THR A 119 -17.05 4.21 -3.59
C THR A 119 -18.44 3.73 -3.16
N THR A 120 -19.30 3.38 -4.11
CA THR A 120 -20.65 2.84 -3.93
C THR A 120 -20.68 1.35 -3.59
N ILE A 121 -19.55 0.65 -3.71
CA ILE A 121 -19.45 -0.77 -3.40
C ILE A 121 -19.06 -0.91 -1.92
N GLU A 122 -19.92 -1.57 -1.12
CA GLU A 122 -19.57 -1.97 0.24
C GLU A 122 -18.38 -2.93 0.19
N LEU A 123 -17.28 -2.53 0.82
CA LEU A 123 -16.16 -3.43 1.04
C LEU A 123 -16.47 -4.25 2.29
N ASP A 124 -16.54 -5.57 2.13
CA ASP A 124 -16.63 -6.50 3.26
C ASP A 124 -15.25 -6.59 3.92
N ILE A 125 -14.97 -5.62 4.79
CA ILE A 125 -13.74 -5.59 5.59
C ILE A 125 -14.02 -6.40 6.86
N LEU A 126 -13.76 -7.71 6.76
CA LEU A 126 -13.83 -8.67 7.87
C LEU A 126 -12.84 -8.35 8.99
#